data_AF-A0A383W6D3-F1
#
_entry.id   AF-A0A383W6D3-F1
#
_cell.length_a   1.000
_cell.length_b   1.000
_cell.length_c   1.000
_cell.angle_alpha   90.00
_cell.angle_beta   90.00
_cell.angle_gamma   90.00
#
_symmetry.space_group_name_H-M   'P 1'
#
loop_
_entity.id
_entity.type
_entity.pdbx_description
1 polymer ?
#
loop_
_entity_poly.entity_id
_entity_poly.type
_entity_poly.pdbx_seq_one_letter_code
_entity_poly.pdbx_strand_id
1 'polypeptide(L)'
;MAPAQRLNVLERQLRGFASTTERVTEKAAEAMEDAAEDTVKQLHPAFTKFINSGYMESQRQLRDRLLASEWEATVAPWAAAKGLADFEKFVVEKGREADIHVSWEVMQRLYADPTNLSALEGNERARLLAQAFITQAQEAARWEVYKQVSETSKQLANVIESGQRTGASTLWGLIRRVLPLPPFLK
;
A
#
# COMPACT_ATOMS: atom_id res chain seq x y z
N MET A 1 44.52 -26.84 70.43
CA MET A 1 44.64 -26.11 69.15
C MET A 1 44.28 -24.65 69.39
N ALA A 2 45.17 -23.73 69.01
CA ALA A 2 45.03 -22.32 69.30
C ALA A 2 43.87 -21.68 68.50
N PRO A 3 43.13 -20.71 69.05
CA PRO A 3 42.01 -20.04 68.37
C PRO A 3 42.39 -19.43 67.01
N ALA A 4 43.65 -19.05 66.81
CA ALA A 4 44.18 -18.57 65.53
C ALA A 4 44.16 -19.62 64.40
N GLN A 5 44.26 -20.92 64.71
CA GLN A 5 44.22 -21.98 63.69
C GLN A 5 42.80 -22.24 63.16
N ARG A 6 41.77 -21.98 63.98
CA ARG A 6 40.35 -22.14 63.56
C ARG A 6 39.89 -21.01 62.64
N LEU A 7 40.37 -19.78 62.87
CA LEU A 7 40.11 -18.62 62.02
C LEU A 7 40.66 -18.80 60.60
N ASN A 8 41.90 -19.30 60.46
CA ASN A 8 42.50 -19.54 59.14
C ASN A 8 41.78 -20.64 58.32
N VAL A 9 41.20 -21.64 58.99
CA VAL A 9 40.42 -22.69 58.30
C VAL A 9 39.09 -22.14 57.83
N LEU A 10 38.42 -21.32 58.64
CA LEU A 10 37.16 -20.67 58.28
C LEU A 10 37.34 -19.64 57.16
N GLU A 11 38.43 -18.86 57.15
CA GLU A 11 38.72 -17.92 56.05
C GLU A 11 38.99 -18.64 54.71
N ARG A 12 39.66 -19.80 54.74
CA ARG A 12 39.85 -20.62 53.52
C ARG A 12 38.54 -21.20 53.02
N GLN A 13 37.69 -21.68 53.93
CA GLN A 13 36.38 -22.21 53.55
C GLN A 13 35.50 -21.11 52.98
N LEU A 14 35.46 -19.92 53.60
CA LEU A 14 34.70 -18.77 53.10
C LEU A 14 35.19 -18.26 51.75
N ARG A 15 36.51 -18.23 51.48
CA ARG A 15 37.04 -17.91 50.14
C ARG A 15 36.70 -18.98 49.10
N GLY A 16 36.69 -20.25 49.49
CA GLY A 16 36.28 -21.36 48.62
C GLY A 16 34.79 -21.29 48.26
N PHE A 17 33.93 -20.93 49.22
CA PHE A 17 32.51 -20.72 48.97
C PHE A 17 32.28 -19.48 48.09
N ALA A 18 32.95 -18.37 48.36
CA ALA A 18 32.84 -17.14 47.55
C ALA A 18 33.23 -17.35 46.08
N SER A 19 34.32 -18.06 45.81
CA SER A 19 34.74 -18.36 44.42
C SER A 19 33.84 -19.38 43.72
N THR A 20 33.16 -20.24 44.46
CA THR A 20 32.17 -21.18 43.90
C THR A 20 30.86 -20.45 43.59
N THR A 21 30.42 -19.52 44.44
CA THR A 21 29.24 -18.69 44.16
C THR A 21 29.45 -17.77 42.98
N GLU A 22 30.64 -17.19 42.82
CA GLU A 22 30.98 -16.32 41.69
C GLU A 22 30.94 -17.07 40.35
N ARG A 23 31.50 -18.29 40.30
CA ARG A 23 31.43 -19.15 39.11
C ARG A 23 30.03 -19.63 38.77
N VAL A 24 29.17 -19.82 39.77
CA VAL A 24 27.77 -20.22 39.55
C VAL A 24 26.96 -19.02 39.02
N THR A 25 27.21 -17.82 39.53
CA THR A 25 26.55 -16.60 39.04
C THR A 25 27.00 -16.24 37.62
N GLU A 26 28.28 -16.43 37.28
CA GLU A 26 28.81 -16.20 35.94
C GLU A 26 28.19 -17.17 34.93
N LYS A 27 28.16 -18.48 35.23
CA LYS A 27 27.50 -19.47 34.36
C LYS A 27 25.99 -19.28 34.24
N ALA A 28 25.33 -18.80 35.30
CA ALA A 28 23.90 -18.48 35.24
C ALA A 28 23.63 -17.24 34.38
N ALA A 29 24.53 -16.25 34.39
CA ALA A 29 24.45 -15.07 33.53
C ALA A 29 24.68 -15.44 32.06
N GLU A 30 25.71 -16.24 31.74
CA GLU A 30 25.96 -16.74 30.38
C GLU A 30 24.77 -17.54 29.85
N ALA A 31 24.20 -18.46 30.64
CA ALA A 31 23.04 -19.25 30.22
C ALA A 31 21.76 -18.40 30.02
N MET A 32 21.61 -17.29 30.76
CA MET A 32 20.52 -16.34 30.57
C MET A 32 20.72 -15.47 29.33
N GLU A 33 21.96 -15.09 29.01
CA GLU A 33 22.31 -14.33 27.82
C GLU A 33 22.11 -15.16 26.55
N ASP A 34 22.58 -16.41 26.55
CA ASP A 34 22.35 -17.36 25.45
C ASP A 34 20.85 -17.61 25.21
N ALA A 35 20.07 -17.79 26.29
CA ALA A 35 18.62 -17.96 26.19
C ALA A 35 17.93 -16.69 25.64
N ALA A 36 18.40 -15.50 26.03
CA ALA A 36 17.89 -14.23 25.50
C ALA A 36 18.24 -14.07 24.01
N GLU A 37 19.46 -14.43 23.59
CA GLU A 37 19.87 -14.42 22.19
C GLU A 37 19.00 -15.35 21.33
N ASP A 38 18.75 -16.58 21.80
CA ASP A 38 17.92 -17.53 21.07
C ASP A 38 16.47 -17.06 20.96
N THR A 39 15.95 -16.42 22.01
CA THR A 39 14.60 -15.82 21.99
C THR A 39 14.54 -14.65 21.00
N VAL A 40 15.57 -13.80 20.96
CA VAL A 40 15.68 -12.71 19.97
C VAL A 40 15.80 -13.25 18.54
N LYS A 41 16.58 -14.32 18.32
CA LYS A 41 16.71 -15.01 17.02
C LYS A 41 15.38 -15.63 16.57
N GLN A 42 14.56 -16.13 17.50
CA GLN A 42 13.22 -16.66 17.20
C GLN A 42 12.16 -15.56 16.98
N LEU A 43 12.26 -14.45 17.69
CA LEU A 43 11.36 -13.30 17.54
C LEU A 43 11.65 -12.48 16.29
N HIS A 44 12.90 -12.44 15.82
CA HIS A 44 13.29 -11.62 14.69
C HIS A 44 12.53 -11.96 13.38
N PRO A 45 12.35 -13.23 12.98
CA PRO A 45 11.51 -13.60 11.83
C PRO A 45 10.04 -13.26 12.03
N ALA A 46 9.49 -13.46 13.24
CA ALA A 46 8.09 -13.17 13.55
C ALA A 46 7.80 -11.66 13.54
N PHE A 47 8.71 -10.87 14.10
CA PHE A 47 8.65 -9.41 14.11
C PHE A 47 8.84 -8.82 12.71
N THR A 48 9.78 -9.36 11.94
CA THR A 48 9.97 -9.00 10.52
C THR A 48 8.73 -9.33 9.70
N LYS A 49 8.12 -10.50 9.92
CA LYS A 49 6.86 -10.89 9.26
C LYS A 49 5.70 -9.98 9.67
N PHE A 50 5.62 -9.60 10.95
CA PHE A 50 4.59 -8.70 11.46
C PHE A 50 4.72 -7.29 10.86
N ILE A 51 5.93 -6.70 10.88
CA ILE A 51 6.20 -5.40 10.25
C ILE A 51 5.91 -5.46 8.76
N ASN A 52 6.36 -6.52 8.07
CA ASN A 52 6.09 -6.68 6.64
C ASN A 52 4.59 -6.83 6.36
N SER A 53 3.83 -7.52 7.22
CA SER A 53 2.39 -7.67 7.06
C SER A 53 1.64 -6.34 7.28
N GLY A 54 2.00 -5.57 8.30
CA GLY A 54 1.43 -4.24 8.54
C GLY A 54 1.79 -3.26 7.43
N TYR A 55 3.03 -3.35 6.91
CA TYR A 55 3.49 -2.53 5.79
C TYR A 55 2.71 -2.82 4.50
N MET A 56 2.57 -4.10 4.12
CA MET A 56 1.83 -4.49 2.91
C MET A 56 0.35 -4.12 3.00
N GLU A 57 -0.26 -4.26 4.18
CA GLU A 57 -1.63 -3.82 4.42
C GLU A 57 -1.76 -2.29 4.33
N SER A 58 -0.80 -1.54 4.89
CA SER A 58 -0.79 -0.08 4.77
C SER A 58 -0.62 0.40 3.32
N GLN A 59 0.23 -0.27 2.53
CA GLN A 59 0.37 0.01 1.10
C GLN A 59 -0.91 -0.29 0.32
N ARG A 60 -1.56 -1.41 0.64
CA ARG A 60 -2.85 -1.77 0.04
C ARG A 60 -3.89 -0.69 0.30
N GLN A 61 -4.04 -0.28 1.55
CA GLN A 61 -5.00 0.76 1.93
C GLN A 61 -4.68 2.11 1.27
N LEU A 62 -3.40 2.48 1.18
CA LEU A 62 -2.99 3.70 0.48
C LEU A 62 -3.35 3.63 -1.01
N ARG A 63 -3.04 2.52 -1.68
CA ARG A 63 -3.37 2.31 -3.09
C ARG A 63 -4.88 2.36 -3.30
N ASP A 64 -5.65 1.69 -2.46
CA ASP A 64 -7.11 1.62 -2.62
C ASP A 64 -7.74 3.01 -2.43
N ARG A 65 -7.21 3.84 -1.50
CA ARG A 65 -7.62 5.25 -1.34
C ARG A 65 -7.22 6.12 -2.52
N LEU A 66 -5.98 6.03 -2.99
CA LEU A 66 -5.51 6.80 -4.15
C LEU A 66 -6.27 6.42 -5.41
N LEU A 67 -6.54 5.12 -5.60
CA LEU A 67 -7.36 4.64 -6.71
C LEU A 67 -8.76 5.24 -6.64
N ALA A 68 -9.41 5.23 -5.48
CA ALA A 68 -10.74 5.83 -5.31
C ALA A 68 -10.72 7.34 -5.60
N SER A 69 -9.75 8.08 -5.04
CA SER A 69 -9.68 9.53 -5.22
C SER A 69 -9.40 9.94 -6.67
N GLU A 70 -8.46 9.28 -7.34
CA GLU A 70 -8.12 9.58 -8.73
C GLU A 70 -9.24 9.14 -9.68
N TRP A 71 -9.84 7.98 -9.41
CA TRP A 71 -10.93 7.45 -10.23
C TRP A 71 -12.17 8.34 -10.17
N GLU A 72 -12.67 8.63 -8.96
CA GLU A 72 -13.94 9.34 -8.79
C GLU A 72 -13.86 10.81 -9.20
N ALA A 73 -12.73 11.48 -8.93
CA ALA A 73 -12.61 12.91 -9.16
C ALA A 73 -12.35 13.28 -10.63
N THR A 74 -11.60 12.47 -11.38
CA THR A 74 -11.08 12.91 -12.69
C THR A 74 -11.27 11.86 -13.79
N VAL A 75 -10.90 10.61 -13.54
CA VAL A 75 -10.78 9.63 -14.63
C VAL A 75 -12.13 9.04 -15.03
N ALA A 76 -13.03 8.76 -14.08
CA ALA A 76 -14.34 8.20 -14.36
C ALA A 76 -15.19 9.03 -15.35
N PRO A 77 -15.39 10.35 -15.16
CA PRO A 77 -16.19 11.14 -16.10
C PRO A 77 -15.53 11.24 -17.48
N TRP A 78 -14.20 11.37 -17.53
CA TRP A 78 -13.46 11.42 -18.79
C TRP A 78 -13.52 10.10 -19.56
N ALA A 79 -13.36 8.97 -18.86
CA ALA A 79 -13.45 7.65 -19.46
C ALA A 79 -14.85 7.36 -20.00
N ALA A 80 -15.90 7.79 -19.29
CA ALA A 80 -17.27 7.68 -19.77
C ALA A 80 -17.51 8.51 -21.04
N ALA A 81 -17.06 9.77 -21.05
CA ALA A 81 -17.13 10.63 -22.24
C ALA A 81 -16.34 10.05 -23.43
N LYS A 82 -15.17 9.45 -23.18
CA LYS A 82 -14.39 8.75 -24.20
C LYS A 82 -15.15 7.56 -24.78
N GLY A 83 -15.76 6.72 -23.92
CA GLY A 83 -16.56 5.60 -24.38
C GLY A 83 -17.75 6.04 -25.24
N LEU A 84 -18.37 7.17 -24.88
CA LEU A 84 -19.43 7.76 -25.71
C LEU A 84 -18.92 8.27 -27.06
N ALA A 85 -17.72 8.86 -27.11
CA ALA A 85 -17.09 9.26 -28.37
C ALA A 85 -16.76 8.05 -29.28
N ASP A 86 -16.29 6.95 -28.70
CA ASP A 86 -16.07 5.70 -29.43
C ASP A 86 -17.39 5.11 -29.96
N PHE A 87 -18.46 5.21 -29.17
CA PHE A 87 -19.81 4.84 -29.60
C PHE A 87 -20.33 5.74 -30.73
N GLU A 88 -20.16 7.06 -30.64
CA GLU A 88 -20.54 8.00 -31.70
C GLU A 88 -19.84 7.64 -33.00
N LYS A 89 -18.53 7.40 -32.95
CA LYS A 89 -17.75 6.94 -34.12
C LYS A 89 -18.32 5.66 -34.70
N PHE A 90 -18.67 4.68 -33.85
CA PHE A 90 -19.30 3.45 -34.29
C PHE A 90 -20.65 3.68 -34.99
N VAL A 91 -21.49 4.58 -34.45
CA VAL A 91 -22.79 4.92 -35.06
C VAL A 91 -22.60 5.60 -36.41
N VAL A 92 -21.62 6.48 -36.56
CA VAL A 92 -21.31 7.13 -37.84
C VAL A 92 -20.81 6.12 -38.88
N GLU A 93 -19.93 5.22 -38.50
CA GLU A 93 -19.30 4.25 -39.42
C GLU A 93 -20.23 3.09 -39.78
N LYS A 94 -20.95 2.53 -38.79
CA LYS A 94 -21.69 1.26 -38.91
C LYS A 94 -23.17 1.36 -38.55
N GLY A 95 -23.65 2.54 -38.13
CA GLY A 95 -25.04 2.71 -37.69
C GLY A 95 -26.06 2.36 -38.77
N ARG A 96 -25.76 2.62 -40.05
CA ARG A 96 -26.64 2.23 -41.17
C ARG A 96 -26.79 0.72 -41.33
N GLU A 97 -25.72 -0.04 -41.12
CA GLU A 97 -25.75 -1.51 -41.21
C GLU A 97 -26.41 -2.14 -39.99
N ALA A 98 -26.24 -1.51 -38.82
CA ALA A 98 -26.76 -2.00 -37.55
C ALA A 98 -28.19 -1.55 -37.24
N ASP A 99 -28.81 -0.74 -38.10
CA ASP A 99 -30.10 -0.07 -37.89
C ASP A 99 -30.12 0.78 -36.60
N ILE A 100 -29.05 1.54 -36.41
CA ILE A 100 -28.85 2.42 -35.27
C ILE A 100 -28.79 3.85 -35.77
N HIS A 101 -29.85 4.59 -35.45
CA HIS A 101 -29.96 6.02 -35.71
C HIS A 101 -30.09 6.78 -34.41
N VAL A 102 -29.09 7.61 -34.11
CA VAL A 102 -29.07 8.51 -32.96
C VAL A 102 -29.02 9.93 -33.50
N SER A 103 -29.99 10.76 -33.09
CA SER A 103 -29.98 12.17 -33.49
C SER A 103 -28.87 12.93 -32.76
N TRP A 104 -28.39 14.01 -33.38
CA TRP A 104 -27.39 14.88 -32.77
C TRP A 104 -27.83 15.41 -31.39
N GLU A 105 -29.11 15.77 -31.24
CA GLU A 105 -29.67 16.26 -29.96
C GLU A 105 -29.60 15.21 -28.85
N VAL A 106 -29.83 13.94 -29.18
CA VAL A 106 -29.70 12.83 -28.21
C VAL A 106 -28.25 12.64 -27.84
N MET A 107 -27.32 12.70 -28.80
CA MET A 107 -25.89 12.59 -28.54
C MET A 107 -25.40 13.72 -27.62
N GLN A 108 -25.84 14.96 -27.84
CA GLN A 108 -25.51 16.09 -26.96
C GLN A 108 -25.99 15.88 -25.52
N ARG A 109 -27.19 15.31 -25.32
CA ARG A 109 -27.69 14.97 -23.97
C ARG A 109 -26.86 13.88 -23.32
N LEU A 110 -26.45 12.86 -24.09
CA LEU A 110 -25.56 11.81 -23.59
C LEU A 110 -24.18 12.37 -23.21
N TYR A 111 -23.65 13.37 -23.91
CA TYR A 111 -22.38 14.00 -23.52
C TYR A 111 -22.51 14.84 -22.23
N ALA A 112 -23.69 15.39 -21.96
CA ALA A 112 -23.95 16.10 -20.71
C ALA A 112 -23.99 15.16 -19.50
N ASP A 113 -24.55 13.96 -19.68
CA ASP A 113 -24.53 12.88 -18.69
C ASP A 113 -24.34 11.50 -19.36
N PRO A 114 -23.08 11.02 -19.46
CA PRO A 114 -22.76 9.76 -20.13
C PRO A 114 -23.39 8.53 -19.47
N THR A 115 -23.75 8.63 -18.18
CA THR A 115 -24.33 7.50 -17.44
C THR A 115 -25.84 7.39 -17.67
N ASN A 116 -26.49 8.49 -18.04
CA ASN A 116 -27.91 8.52 -18.29
C ASN A 116 -28.26 8.14 -19.73
N LEU A 117 -28.31 6.83 -19.98
CA LEU A 117 -28.70 6.27 -21.28
C LEU A 117 -30.21 6.29 -21.54
N SER A 118 -31.00 6.95 -20.68
CA SER A 118 -32.44 7.09 -20.90
C SER A 118 -32.72 7.86 -22.19
N ALA A 119 -31.85 8.79 -22.60
CA ALA A 119 -32.03 9.58 -23.82
C ALA A 119 -32.12 8.74 -25.12
N LEU A 120 -31.67 7.48 -25.09
CA LEU A 120 -31.81 6.51 -26.18
C LEU A 120 -33.15 5.74 -26.07
N GLU A 121 -34.26 6.45 -25.93
CA GLU A 121 -35.59 5.85 -25.90
C GLU A 121 -35.93 5.25 -27.28
N GLY A 122 -36.45 4.03 -27.30
CA GLY A 122 -36.86 3.34 -28.54
C GLY A 122 -35.80 2.51 -29.24
N ASN A 123 -34.51 2.59 -28.89
CA ASN A 123 -33.46 1.73 -29.46
C ASN A 123 -32.64 1.03 -28.35
N GLU A 124 -33.15 -0.11 -27.87
CA GLU A 124 -32.51 -0.92 -26.83
C GLU A 124 -31.12 -1.41 -27.25
N ARG A 125 -30.96 -1.71 -28.54
CA ARG A 125 -29.66 -2.13 -29.09
C ARG A 125 -28.62 -1.02 -29.01
N ALA A 126 -29.00 0.22 -29.34
CA ALA A 126 -28.12 1.38 -29.21
C ALA A 126 -27.72 1.61 -27.74
N ARG A 127 -28.66 1.42 -26.81
CA ARG A 127 -28.40 1.55 -25.37
C ARG A 127 -27.38 0.53 -24.87
N LEU A 128 -27.57 -0.74 -25.22
CA LEU A 128 -26.64 -1.81 -24.83
C LEU A 128 -25.25 -1.60 -25.41
N LEU A 129 -25.16 -1.14 -26.67
CA LEU A 129 -23.88 -0.83 -27.30
C LEU A 129 -23.19 0.37 -26.64
N ALA A 130 -23.92 1.47 -26.42
CA ALA A 130 -23.37 2.63 -25.72
C ALA A 130 -22.84 2.24 -24.33
N GLN A 131 -23.61 1.45 -23.58
CA GLN A 131 -23.19 0.92 -22.28
C GLN A 131 -21.92 0.07 -22.38
N ALA A 132 -21.82 -0.79 -23.39
CA ALA A 132 -20.64 -1.62 -23.60
C ALA A 132 -19.39 -0.77 -23.90
N PHE A 133 -19.49 0.23 -24.77
CA PHE A 133 -18.36 1.13 -25.07
C PHE A 133 -17.93 1.94 -23.85
N ILE A 134 -18.89 2.49 -23.08
CA ILE A 134 -18.60 3.21 -21.84
C ILE A 134 -17.91 2.30 -20.83
N THR A 135 -18.43 1.09 -20.62
CA THR A 135 -17.86 0.12 -19.67
C THR A 135 -16.44 -0.27 -20.09
N GLN A 136 -16.23 -0.56 -21.38
CA GLN A 136 -14.92 -0.92 -21.91
C GLN A 136 -13.90 0.23 -21.74
N ALA A 137 -14.29 1.46 -22.03
CA ALA A 137 -13.44 2.63 -21.85
C ALA A 137 -13.11 2.86 -20.37
N GLN A 138 -14.09 2.69 -19.48
CA GLN A 138 -13.91 2.79 -18.03
C GLN A 138 -12.97 1.69 -17.49
N GLU A 139 -13.14 0.44 -17.90
CA GLU A 139 -12.26 -0.66 -17.48
C GLU A 139 -10.82 -0.44 -17.94
N ALA A 140 -10.63 -0.03 -19.19
CA ALA A 140 -9.30 0.29 -19.72
C ALA A 140 -8.63 1.44 -18.95
N ALA A 141 -9.38 2.51 -18.67
CA ALA A 141 -8.87 3.64 -17.89
C ALA A 141 -8.58 3.24 -16.44
N ARG A 142 -9.46 2.46 -15.80
CA ARG A 142 -9.29 1.98 -14.43
C ARG A 142 -8.05 1.12 -14.28
N TRP A 143 -7.76 0.27 -15.27
CA TRP A 143 -6.54 -0.53 -15.29
C TRP A 143 -5.28 0.34 -15.37
N GLU A 144 -5.32 1.42 -16.16
CA GLU A 144 -4.20 2.34 -16.28
C GLU A 144 -3.96 3.14 -15.00
N VAL A 145 -5.02 3.65 -14.35
CA VAL A 145 -4.90 4.28 -13.03
C VAL A 145 -4.35 3.30 -12.00
N TYR A 146 -4.83 2.06 -12.00
CA TYR A 146 -4.33 1.03 -11.10
C TYR A 146 -2.82 0.80 -11.25
N LYS A 147 -2.30 0.77 -12.49
CA LYS A 147 -0.86 0.68 -12.73
C LYS A 147 -0.12 1.89 -12.18
N GLN A 148 -0.58 3.10 -12.50
CA GLN A 148 0.05 4.35 -12.04
C GLN A 148 0.11 4.42 -10.51
N VAL A 149 -1.00 4.16 -9.83
CA VAL A 149 -1.04 4.16 -8.35
C VAL A 149 -0.14 3.06 -7.78
N SER A 150 -0.08 1.89 -8.42
CA SER A 150 0.82 0.82 -8.00
C SER A 150 2.29 1.21 -8.16
N GLU A 151 2.65 1.94 -9.22
CA GLU A 151 3.99 2.48 -9.43
C GLU A 151 4.33 3.58 -8.42
N THR A 152 3.41 4.53 -8.17
CA THR A 152 3.58 5.56 -7.13
C THR A 152 3.76 4.94 -5.75
N SER A 153 2.99 3.88 -5.44
CA SER A 153 3.11 3.15 -4.17
C SER A 153 4.49 2.49 -4.03
N LYS A 154 5.02 1.89 -5.11
CA LYS A 154 6.38 1.33 -5.15
C LYS A 154 7.45 2.41 -5.02
N GLN A 155 7.26 3.58 -5.63
CA GLN A 155 8.20 4.70 -5.48
C GLN A 155 8.23 5.20 -4.04
N LEU A 156 7.06 5.37 -3.41
CA LEU A 156 6.95 5.75 -2.00
C LEU A 156 7.61 4.72 -1.07
N ALA A 157 7.42 3.44 -1.37
CA ALA A 157 8.10 2.34 -0.67
C ALA A 157 9.62 2.50 -0.64
N ASN A 158 10.20 2.69 -1.84
CA ASN A 158 11.64 2.85 -2.01
C ASN A 158 12.19 4.12 -1.33
N VAL A 159 11.39 5.20 -1.30
CA VAL A 159 11.74 6.43 -0.59
C VAL A 159 11.77 6.22 0.93
N ILE A 160 10.82 5.44 1.48
CA ILE A 160 10.80 5.13 2.92
C ILE A 160 12.00 4.27 3.31
N GLU A 161 12.31 3.23 2.53
CA GLU A 161 13.48 2.36 2.77
C GLU A 161 14.81 3.13 2.69
N SER A 162 14.94 4.05 1.72
CA SER A 162 16.15 4.87 1.59
C SER A 162 16.25 5.95 2.65
N GLY A 163 15.14 6.53 3.11
CA GLY A 163 15.13 7.54 4.17
C GLY A 163 15.29 6.98 5.59
N GLN A 164 14.93 5.71 5.85
CA GLN A 164 15.33 5.02 7.09
C GLN A 164 16.86 4.98 7.27
N ARG A 165 17.63 5.02 6.18
CA ARG A 165 19.10 5.10 6.23
C ARG A 165 19.64 6.51 6.39
N THR A 166 18.85 7.56 6.14
CA THR A 166 19.32 8.96 6.06
C THR A 166 18.69 9.94 7.06
N GLY A 167 17.84 9.46 7.98
CA GLY A 167 17.23 10.28 9.04
C GLY A 167 15.93 10.99 8.63
N ALA A 168 15.07 11.27 9.63
CA ALA A 168 13.68 11.68 9.42
C ALA A 168 13.48 13.04 8.70
N SER A 169 14.42 13.98 8.82
CA SER A 169 14.35 15.29 8.15
C SER A 169 14.55 15.19 6.63
N THR A 170 15.38 14.25 6.19
CA THR A 170 15.70 14.01 4.77
C THR A 170 14.55 13.29 4.07
N LEU A 171 13.89 12.38 4.78
CA LEU A 171 12.72 11.63 4.31
C LEU A 171 11.51 12.55 4.05
N TRP A 172 11.25 13.54 4.92
CA TRP A 172 10.22 14.56 4.66
C TRP A 172 10.54 15.41 3.42
N GLY A 173 11.80 15.81 3.24
CA GLY A 173 12.23 16.57 2.05
C GLY A 173 12.04 15.82 0.73
N LEU A 174 12.21 14.49 0.74
CA LEU A 174 11.99 13.62 -0.42
C LEU A 174 10.50 13.40 -0.71
N ILE A 175 9.69 13.15 0.32
CA ILE A 175 8.24 12.97 0.19
C ILE A 175 7.60 14.22 -0.44
N ARG A 176 8.01 15.42 0.02
CA ARG A 176 7.51 16.70 -0.52
C ARG A 176 7.95 16.98 -1.96
N ARG A 177 9.02 16.33 -2.43
CA ARG A 177 9.54 16.44 -3.81
C ARG A 177 8.87 15.46 -4.78
N VAL A 178 8.48 14.28 -4.30
CA VAL A 178 7.96 13.20 -5.14
C VAL A 178 6.43 13.26 -5.25
N LEU A 179 5.73 13.69 -4.20
CA LEU A 179 4.27 13.86 -4.25
C LEU A 179 3.91 15.30 -4.64
N PRO A 180 3.13 15.53 -5.71
CA PRO A 180 2.44 16.79 -5.91
C PRO A 180 1.36 16.89 -4.83
N LEU A 181 1.74 17.42 -3.66
CA LEU A 181 0.81 17.57 -2.55
C LEU A 181 -0.27 18.62 -2.93
N PRO A 182 -1.55 18.32 -2.66
CA PRO A 182 -2.63 19.26 -2.90
C PRO A 182 -2.44 20.54 -2.06
N PRO A 183 -2.97 21.68 -2.52
CA PRO A 183 -2.62 23.01 -2.00
C PRO A 183 -2.93 23.23 -0.51
N PHE A 184 -3.77 22.42 0.11
CA PHE A 184 -4.08 22.50 1.54
C PHE A 184 -3.02 21.85 2.46
N LEU A 185 -2.03 21.15 1.91
CA LEU A 185 -0.88 20.57 2.62
C LEU A 185 0.45 21.29 2.34
N LYS A 186 0.39 22.44 1.65
CA LYS A 186 1.57 23.30 1.43
C LYS A 186 1.89 24.15 2.64
#